data_AF-A0A068SCL5-F1
#
_entry.id   AF-A0A068SCL5-F1
#
_cell.length_a   1.000
_cell.length_b   1.000
_cell.length_c   1.000
_cell.angle_alpha   90.00
_cell.angle_beta   90.00
_cell.angle_gamma   90.00
#
_symmetry.space_group_name_H-M   'P 1'
#
loop_
_entity.id
_entity.type
_entity.pdbx_description
1 polymer ?
#
loop_
_entity_poly.entity_id
_entity_poly.type
_entity_poly.pdbx_seq_one_letter_code
_entity_poly.pdbx_strand_id
1 'polypeptide(L)'
;MSALFPLQLSSLAPIQDTPQQALLSKAVKQCIESQCDKLIMVIRFEQAISNIDAKWGQLQALLCSLYVTQLQASYAMEKPLFDFTVVFESWAGYNVGLRPDLKMIFTTTTQDLNEAQKLNTERQKHDIQTMEVVTLPGYIDQSIQQSTQDVTEKLDAFDRVAVGGTFDHLHAGHKILLTMTALLANKSVVVGVTDDVMLQSKKFHDQIESIDQRINNVRAFLDTIRHGLIFDIVPITDPFGPTITDSTIQALVCSKETEKGGDAVNTERSKRDFPPLALRLIDVISSDKVSIAGQDMVDLKISSTWIRKYIAEHDQ
;
A
#
# COMPACT_ATOMS: atom_id res chain seq x y z
N MET A 1 -10.78 11.80 -10.38
CA MET A 1 -11.94 11.11 -9.74
C MET A 1 -11.49 9.79 -9.13
N SER A 2 -11.95 9.46 -7.92
CA SER A 2 -11.60 8.20 -7.23
C SER A 2 -12.78 7.22 -7.20
N ALA A 3 -12.52 5.94 -7.44
CA ALA A 3 -13.47 4.85 -7.23
C ALA A 3 -13.10 4.02 -6.00
N LEU A 4 -14.12 3.45 -5.35
CA LEU A 4 -13.99 2.54 -4.21
C LEU A 4 -14.33 1.12 -4.65
N PHE A 5 -13.51 0.15 -4.25
CA PHE A 5 -13.80 -1.28 -4.44
C PHE A 5 -13.63 -2.05 -3.13
N PRO A 6 -14.72 -2.30 -2.38
CA PRO A 6 -14.70 -3.21 -1.25
C PRO A 6 -14.55 -4.66 -1.74
N LEU A 7 -13.66 -5.42 -1.12
CA LEU A 7 -13.50 -6.85 -1.35
C LEU A 7 -13.41 -7.60 -0.03
N GLN A 8 -14.31 -8.59 0.14
CA GLN A 8 -14.26 -9.54 1.23
C GLN A 8 -13.29 -10.69 0.90
N LEU A 9 -12.38 -10.99 1.83
CA LEU A 9 -11.47 -12.13 1.78
C LEU A 9 -11.67 -13.01 3.01
N SER A 10 -11.64 -14.33 2.81
CA SER A 10 -11.74 -15.32 3.90
C SER A 10 -10.39 -15.65 4.54
N SER A 11 -9.27 -15.30 3.88
CA SER A 11 -7.91 -15.58 4.38
C SER A 11 -6.88 -14.59 3.83
N LEU A 12 -5.65 -14.71 4.31
CA LEU A 12 -4.47 -13.98 3.82
C LEU A 12 -3.80 -14.65 2.60
N ALA A 13 -4.44 -15.64 1.98
CA ALA A 13 -3.91 -16.26 0.79
C ALA A 13 -3.79 -15.23 -0.37
N PRO A 14 -2.73 -15.28 -1.17
CA PRO A 14 -2.65 -14.52 -2.42
C PRO A 14 -3.87 -14.79 -3.32
N ILE A 15 -4.31 -13.78 -4.06
CA ILE A 15 -5.49 -13.91 -4.92
C ILE A 15 -5.19 -14.51 -6.30
N GLN A 16 -3.95 -14.97 -6.55
CA GLN A 16 -3.58 -15.53 -7.85
C GLN A 16 -4.41 -16.77 -8.20
N ASP A 17 -4.88 -16.84 -9.44
CA ASP A 17 -5.73 -17.91 -9.98
C ASP A 17 -7.08 -18.06 -9.24
N THR A 18 -7.56 -16.98 -8.61
CA THR A 18 -8.86 -16.95 -7.90
C THR A 18 -9.89 -16.05 -8.60
N PRO A 19 -11.19 -16.22 -8.31
CA PRO A 19 -12.22 -15.27 -8.76
C PRO A 19 -11.94 -13.82 -8.33
N GLN A 20 -11.29 -13.61 -7.18
CA GLN A 20 -10.95 -12.29 -6.65
C GLN A 20 -9.94 -11.56 -7.54
N GLN A 21 -8.97 -12.27 -8.14
CA GLN A 21 -8.08 -11.68 -9.15
C GLN A 21 -8.83 -11.22 -10.39
N ALA A 22 -9.77 -12.04 -10.89
CA ALA A 22 -10.60 -11.65 -12.02
C ALA A 22 -11.47 -10.42 -11.71
N LEU A 23 -12.03 -10.34 -10.49
CA LEU A 23 -12.80 -9.19 -10.03
C LEU A 23 -11.95 -7.92 -9.94
N LEU A 24 -10.77 -7.99 -9.33
CA LEU A 24 -9.85 -6.84 -9.28
C LEU A 24 -9.43 -6.38 -10.68
N SER A 25 -9.11 -7.32 -11.57
CA SER A 25 -8.78 -6.98 -12.97
C SER A 25 -9.93 -6.23 -13.66
N LYS A 26 -11.17 -6.70 -13.50
CA LYS A 26 -12.37 -6.03 -14.03
C LYS A 26 -12.57 -4.65 -13.41
N ALA A 27 -12.43 -4.53 -12.08
CA ALA A 27 -12.58 -3.27 -11.37
C ALA A 27 -11.58 -2.22 -11.88
N VAL A 28 -10.31 -2.59 -12.05
CA VAL A 28 -9.28 -1.69 -12.59
C VAL A 28 -9.62 -1.24 -14.01
N LYS A 29 -10.00 -2.16 -14.90
CA LYS A 29 -10.38 -1.83 -16.29
C LYS A 29 -11.59 -0.90 -16.34
N GLN A 30 -12.65 -1.24 -15.58
CA GLN A 30 -13.86 -0.42 -15.49
C GLN A 30 -13.55 0.98 -14.95
N CYS A 31 -12.66 1.07 -13.95
CA CYS A 31 -12.22 2.35 -13.38
C CYS A 31 -11.56 3.23 -14.44
N ILE A 32 -10.63 2.65 -15.22
CA ILE A 32 -9.93 3.34 -16.31
C ILE A 32 -10.90 3.77 -17.42
N GLU A 33 -11.79 2.89 -17.86
CA GLU A 33 -12.82 3.18 -18.88
C GLU A 33 -13.76 4.30 -18.43
N SER A 34 -14.05 4.37 -17.13
CA SER A 34 -14.88 5.40 -16.51
C SER A 34 -14.10 6.68 -16.19
N GLN A 35 -12.88 6.83 -16.72
CA GLN A 35 -12.01 8.01 -16.53
C GLN A 35 -11.72 8.34 -15.06
N CYS A 36 -11.67 7.33 -14.19
CA CYS A 36 -11.14 7.50 -12.85
C CYS A 36 -9.62 7.55 -12.91
N ASP A 37 -9.02 8.37 -12.04
CA ASP A 37 -7.57 8.47 -11.91
C ASP A 37 -7.04 7.49 -10.86
N LYS A 38 -7.92 7.07 -9.93
CA LYS A 38 -7.57 6.30 -8.76
C LYS A 38 -8.61 5.23 -8.41
N LEU A 39 -8.13 4.05 -8.05
CA LEU A 39 -8.91 3.00 -7.40
C LEU A 39 -8.41 2.76 -5.97
N ILE A 40 -9.28 2.94 -5.00
CA ILE A 40 -9.07 2.55 -3.60
C ILE A 40 -9.75 1.21 -3.37
N MET A 41 -8.97 0.17 -3.15
CA MET A 41 -9.47 -1.15 -2.81
C MET A 41 -9.49 -1.33 -1.30
N VAL A 42 -10.67 -1.59 -0.73
CA VAL A 42 -10.83 -1.83 0.70
C VAL A 42 -10.94 -3.33 0.94
N ILE A 43 -9.95 -3.89 1.62
CA ILE A 43 -9.92 -5.30 1.99
C ILE A 43 -10.59 -5.48 3.35
N ARG A 44 -11.54 -6.41 3.39
CA ARG A 44 -12.23 -6.86 4.60
C ARG A 44 -11.93 -8.33 4.82
N PHE A 45 -11.71 -8.69 6.08
CA PHE A 45 -11.55 -10.08 6.47
C PHE A 45 -12.74 -10.53 7.29
N GLU A 46 -13.10 -11.81 7.16
CA GLU A 46 -14.17 -12.41 7.98
C GLU A 46 -13.78 -12.44 9.46
N GLN A 47 -12.47 -12.54 9.74
CA GLN A 47 -11.92 -12.56 11.08
C GLN A 47 -10.85 -11.48 11.22
N ALA A 48 -10.81 -10.85 12.39
CA ALA A 48 -9.75 -9.90 12.71
C ALA A 48 -8.37 -10.57 12.60
N ILE A 49 -7.43 -9.89 11.94
CA ILE A 49 -6.06 -10.40 11.87
C ILE A 49 -5.31 -9.96 13.12
N SER A 50 -5.12 -10.90 14.04
CA SER A 50 -4.17 -10.74 15.14
C SER A 50 -2.75 -11.14 14.72
N ASN A 51 -1.75 -10.66 15.46
CA ASN A 51 -0.32 -10.99 15.32
C ASN A 51 0.23 -10.78 13.90
N ILE A 52 0.42 -9.49 13.55
CA ILE A 52 0.97 -9.06 12.25
C ILE A 52 2.34 -9.69 12.00
N ASP A 53 3.16 -9.81 13.04
CA ASP A 53 4.50 -10.36 12.95
C ASP A 53 4.50 -11.83 12.51
N ALA A 54 3.64 -12.65 13.09
CA ALA A 54 3.49 -14.06 12.72
C ALA A 54 2.89 -14.23 11.31
N LYS A 55 2.13 -13.25 10.81
CA LYS A 55 1.46 -13.27 9.51
C LYS A 55 2.19 -12.45 8.43
N TRP A 56 3.39 -11.97 8.75
CA TRP A 56 4.18 -11.07 7.91
C TRP A 56 4.28 -11.54 6.45
N GLY A 57 4.70 -12.79 6.24
CA GLY A 57 4.86 -13.35 4.90
C GLY A 57 3.54 -13.49 4.11
N GLN A 58 2.44 -13.82 4.80
CA GLN A 58 1.13 -13.96 4.16
C GLN A 58 0.55 -12.60 3.76
N LEU A 59 0.65 -11.61 4.65
CA LEU A 59 0.26 -10.22 4.38
C LEU A 59 1.04 -9.64 3.19
N GLN A 60 2.35 -9.85 3.17
CA GLN A 60 3.20 -9.42 2.06
C GLN A 60 2.78 -10.10 0.75
N ALA A 61 2.58 -11.42 0.76
CA ALA A 61 2.20 -12.18 -0.44
C ALA A 61 0.83 -11.75 -0.99
N LEU A 62 -0.15 -11.51 -0.11
CA LEU A 62 -1.45 -10.96 -0.48
C LEU A 62 -1.29 -9.57 -1.14
N LEU A 63 -0.62 -8.63 -0.48
CA LEU A 63 -0.38 -7.29 -1.03
C LEU A 63 0.31 -7.35 -2.39
N CYS A 64 1.34 -8.18 -2.53
CA CYS A 64 2.02 -8.39 -3.80
C CYS A 64 1.02 -8.86 -4.88
N SER A 65 0.20 -9.87 -4.60
CA SER A 65 -0.78 -10.37 -5.58
C SER A 65 -1.82 -9.33 -6.00
N LEU A 66 -2.25 -8.45 -5.09
CA LEU A 66 -3.18 -7.35 -5.37
C LEU A 66 -2.55 -6.31 -6.30
N TYR A 67 -1.37 -5.80 -5.95
CA TYR A 67 -0.66 -4.81 -6.77
C TYR A 67 -0.24 -5.37 -8.14
N VAL A 68 0.21 -6.62 -8.19
CA VAL A 68 0.55 -7.30 -9.46
C VAL A 68 -0.67 -7.43 -10.35
N THR A 69 -1.81 -7.88 -9.82
CA THR A 69 -3.06 -8.00 -10.57
C THR A 69 -3.50 -6.65 -11.11
N GLN A 70 -3.38 -5.58 -10.32
CA GLN A 70 -3.71 -4.24 -10.78
C GLN A 70 -2.77 -3.78 -11.90
N LEU A 71 -1.45 -3.97 -11.75
CA LEU A 71 -0.48 -3.60 -12.77
C LEU A 71 -0.77 -4.32 -14.09
N GLN A 72 -1.00 -5.64 -14.06
CA GLN A 72 -1.38 -6.42 -15.23
C GLN A 72 -2.61 -5.81 -15.94
N ALA A 73 -3.64 -5.46 -15.16
CA ALA A 73 -4.86 -4.88 -15.69
C ALA A 73 -4.63 -3.49 -16.28
N SER A 74 -3.85 -2.62 -15.64
CA SER A 74 -3.63 -1.25 -16.11
C SER A 74 -2.66 -1.18 -17.29
N TYR A 75 -1.66 -2.07 -17.37
CA TYR A 75 -0.81 -2.22 -18.56
C TYR A 75 -1.62 -2.67 -19.78
N ALA A 76 -2.53 -3.63 -19.60
CA ALA A 76 -3.43 -4.07 -20.68
C ALA A 76 -4.38 -2.96 -21.19
N MET A 77 -4.51 -1.87 -20.44
CA MET A 77 -5.31 -0.68 -20.78
C MET A 77 -4.45 0.52 -21.18
N GLU A 78 -3.13 0.32 -21.39
CA GLU A 78 -2.19 1.39 -21.75
C GLU A 78 -2.15 2.54 -20.72
N LYS A 79 -2.45 2.23 -19.44
CA LYS A 79 -2.39 3.17 -18.30
C LYS A 79 -1.47 2.65 -17.21
N PRO A 80 -0.17 2.50 -17.46
CA PRO A 80 0.75 1.89 -16.50
C PRO A 80 0.91 2.71 -15.20
N LEU A 81 0.65 4.01 -15.23
CA LEU A 81 0.72 4.91 -14.06
C LEU A 81 -0.60 5.07 -13.29
N PHE A 82 -1.60 4.21 -13.55
CA PHE A 82 -2.90 4.27 -12.85
C PHE A 82 -2.74 4.14 -11.32
N ASP A 83 -3.32 5.06 -10.54
CA ASP A 83 -3.16 5.06 -9.08
C ASP A 83 -4.05 4.00 -8.42
N PHE A 84 -3.40 3.01 -7.82
CA PHE A 84 -4.07 1.98 -7.03
C PHE A 84 -3.57 2.00 -5.59
N THR A 85 -4.50 1.94 -4.64
CA THR A 85 -4.20 1.89 -3.20
C THR A 85 -5.02 0.80 -2.54
N VAL A 86 -4.34 -0.10 -1.82
CA VAL A 86 -4.99 -1.10 -0.96
C VAL A 86 -5.10 -0.55 0.45
N VAL A 87 -6.29 -0.60 1.04
CA VAL A 87 -6.56 -0.23 2.43
C VAL A 87 -7.18 -1.43 3.14
N PHE A 88 -6.67 -1.79 4.32
CA PHE A 88 -7.30 -2.83 5.13
C PHE A 88 -8.29 -2.18 6.10
N GLU A 89 -9.59 -2.49 5.99
CA GLU A 89 -10.66 -1.73 6.67
C GLU A 89 -10.49 -1.68 8.18
N SER A 90 -10.20 -2.82 8.82
CA SER A 90 -10.01 -2.91 10.27
C SER A 90 -8.76 -2.18 10.78
N TRP A 91 -7.84 -1.78 9.91
CA TRP A 91 -6.69 -0.94 10.27
C TRP A 91 -6.82 0.48 9.78
N ALA A 92 -7.74 0.81 8.88
CA ALA A 92 -7.81 2.16 8.32
C ALA A 92 -7.93 3.22 9.43
N GLY A 93 -8.63 2.94 10.53
CA GLY A 93 -8.82 3.91 11.62
C GLY A 93 -9.83 5.02 11.29
N TYR A 94 -10.51 4.89 10.15
CA TYR A 94 -11.62 5.74 9.70
C TYR A 94 -12.48 4.98 8.69
N ASN A 95 -13.68 5.50 8.41
CA ASN A 95 -14.51 4.97 7.35
C ASN A 95 -14.04 5.50 5.99
N VAL A 96 -13.31 4.67 5.24
CA VAL A 96 -12.80 4.99 3.89
C VAL A 96 -13.92 5.40 2.94
N GLY A 97 -15.11 4.82 3.10
CA GLY A 97 -16.29 5.13 2.31
C GLY A 97 -16.85 6.53 2.50
N LEU A 98 -16.43 7.27 3.53
CA LEU A 98 -16.80 8.66 3.76
C LEU A 98 -15.80 9.67 3.17
N ARG A 99 -14.81 9.23 2.40
CA ARG A 99 -13.90 10.13 1.71
C ARG A 99 -14.64 11.01 0.68
N PRO A 100 -14.51 12.35 0.72
CA PRO A 100 -15.22 13.24 -0.21
C PRO A 100 -14.81 13.12 -1.69
N ASP A 101 -13.59 12.66 -1.96
CA ASP A 101 -13.05 12.50 -3.32
C ASP A 101 -13.61 11.27 -4.07
N LEU A 102 -14.25 10.35 -3.35
CA LEU A 102 -14.90 9.18 -3.94
C LEU A 102 -16.17 9.58 -4.68
N LYS A 103 -16.28 9.15 -5.94
CA LYS A 103 -17.45 9.39 -6.81
C LYS A 103 -18.11 8.12 -7.30
N MET A 104 -17.43 6.99 -7.21
CA MET A 104 -17.92 5.70 -7.70
C MET A 104 -17.63 4.60 -6.69
N ILE A 105 -18.52 3.61 -6.59
CA ILE A 105 -18.32 2.39 -5.82
C ILE A 105 -18.66 1.17 -6.67
N PHE A 106 -17.74 0.21 -6.71
CA PHE A 106 -17.94 -1.07 -7.39
C PHE A 106 -18.55 -2.10 -6.45
N THR A 107 -19.53 -2.82 -6.96
CA THR A 107 -20.23 -3.89 -6.24
C THR A 107 -20.19 -5.19 -7.04
N THR A 108 -20.10 -6.33 -6.35
CA THR A 108 -20.02 -7.66 -6.98
C THR A 108 -21.16 -8.57 -6.57
N THR A 109 -21.79 -8.32 -5.42
CA THR A 109 -22.91 -9.10 -4.89
C THR A 109 -24.11 -8.23 -4.54
N THR A 110 -25.26 -8.85 -4.30
CA THR A 110 -26.45 -8.17 -3.74
C THR A 110 -26.15 -7.59 -2.36
N GLN A 111 -25.31 -8.25 -1.56
CA GLN A 111 -24.87 -7.73 -0.27
C GLN A 111 -24.06 -6.45 -0.45
N ASP A 112 -23.07 -6.44 -1.35
CA ASP A 112 -22.26 -5.26 -1.65
C ASP A 112 -23.14 -4.09 -2.12
N LEU A 113 -24.16 -4.36 -2.94
CA LEU A 113 -25.12 -3.36 -3.39
C LEU A 113 -25.89 -2.73 -2.21
N ASN A 114 -26.38 -3.56 -1.29
CA ASN A 114 -27.07 -3.08 -0.10
C ASN A 114 -26.12 -2.27 0.81
N GLU A 115 -24.87 -2.70 0.95
CA GLU A 115 -23.85 -1.97 1.72
C GLU A 115 -23.48 -0.64 1.05
N ALA A 116 -23.35 -0.58 -0.27
CA ALA A 116 -23.12 0.63 -1.04
C ALA A 116 -24.27 1.65 -0.85
N GLN A 117 -25.52 1.18 -0.87
CA GLN A 117 -26.70 2.02 -0.62
C GLN A 117 -26.72 2.57 0.81
N LYS A 118 -26.40 1.73 1.81
CA LYS A 118 -26.25 2.18 3.21
C LYS A 118 -25.15 3.23 3.32
N LEU A 119 -24.00 3.00 2.70
CA LEU A 119 -22.90 3.94 2.71
C LEU A 119 -23.28 5.28 2.06
N ASN A 120 -24.02 5.27 0.95
CA ASN A 120 -24.54 6.51 0.35
C ASN A 120 -25.51 7.26 1.27
N THR A 121 -26.33 6.54 2.03
CA THR A 121 -27.21 7.14 3.06
C THR A 121 -26.38 7.79 4.17
N GLU A 122 -25.32 7.12 4.65
CA GLU A 122 -24.40 7.70 5.64
C GLU A 122 -23.66 8.92 5.08
N ARG A 123 -23.18 8.87 3.83
CA ARG A 123 -22.55 10.02 3.17
C ARG A 123 -23.46 11.25 3.15
N GLN A 124 -24.74 11.08 2.84
CA GLN A 124 -25.72 12.17 2.87
C GLN A 124 -25.90 12.77 4.27
N LYS A 125 -25.88 11.95 5.34
CA LYS A 125 -25.94 12.46 6.73
C LYS A 125 -24.73 13.31 7.12
N HIS A 126 -23.61 13.14 6.42
CA HIS A 126 -22.38 13.90 6.61
C HIS A 126 -22.20 15.01 5.56
N ASP A 127 -23.24 15.36 4.79
CA ASP A 127 -23.19 16.35 3.70
C ASP A 127 -22.16 16.00 2.60
N ILE A 128 -21.93 14.70 2.37
CA ILE A 128 -21.01 14.19 1.35
C ILE A 128 -21.82 13.67 0.16
N GLN A 129 -21.39 14.03 -1.05
CA GLN A 129 -22.03 13.57 -2.30
C GLN A 129 -22.07 12.04 -2.38
N THR A 130 -23.20 11.47 -2.78
CA THR A 130 -23.33 10.02 -3.02
C THR A 130 -22.43 9.56 -4.15
N MET A 131 -21.94 8.33 -4.05
CA MET A 131 -21.21 7.65 -5.12
C MET A 131 -22.18 7.00 -6.10
N GLU A 132 -21.82 7.02 -7.38
CA GLU A 132 -22.43 6.17 -8.39
C GLU A 132 -22.12 4.70 -8.08
N VAL A 133 -23.15 3.85 -8.08
CA VAL A 133 -22.99 2.42 -7.82
C VAL A 133 -22.90 1.67 -9.14
N VAL A 134 -21.79 0.97 -9.36
CA VAL A 134 -21.52 0.23 -10.59
C VAL A 134 -21.32 -1.25 -10.27
N THR A 135 -22.21 -2.10 -10.77
CA THR A 135 -22.11 -3.55 -10.61
C THR A 135 -21.19 -4.14 -11.67
N LEU A 136 -20.14 -4.85 -11.25
CA LEU A 136 -19.19 -5.46 -12.18
C LEU A 136 -19.81 -6.70 -12.88
N PRO A 137 -19.69 -6.82 -14.23
CA PRO A 137 -20.31 -7.92 -14.96
C PRO A 137 -19.79 -9.32 -14.58
N GLY A 138 -20.72 -10.28 -14.46
CA GLY A 138 -20.41 -11.71 -14.44
C GLY A 138 -20.25 -12.35 -13.06
N TYR A 139 -20.89 -11.83 -12.02
CA TYR A 139 -20.98 -12.51 -10.73
C TYR A 139 -22.27 -12.13 -9.99
N ILE A 140 -23.07 -13.13 -9.59
CA ILE A 140 -24.21 -13.01 -8.68
C ILE A 140 -24.25 -14.26 -7.80
N ASP A 141 -24.21 -13.99 -6.49
CA ASP A 141 -24.56 -14.80 -5.31
C ASP A 141 -23.79 -16.10 -5.02
N GLN A 142 -22.85 -16.00 -4.07
CA GLN A 142 -22.73 -17.01 -3.03
C GLN A 142 -23.10 -16.34 -1.71
N SER A 143 -24.30 -16.65 -1.23
CA SER A 143 -24.78 -16.26 0.09
C SER A 143 -23.78 -16.71 1.16
N ILE A 144 -23.24 -15.79 1.96
CA ILE A 144 -22.45 -16.16 3.14
C ILE A 144 -22.93 -15.34 4.34
N GLN A 145 -23.31 -16.08 5.39
CA GLN A 145 -23.85 -15.56 6.64
C GLN A 145 -22.78 -14.81 7.42
N GLN A 146 -23.16 -13.62 7.91
CA GLN A 146 -22.37 -12.81 8.81
C GLN A 146 -22.30 -13.47 10.20
N SER A 147 -21.09 -13.59 10.75
CA SER A 147 -20.90 -13.59 12.21
C SER A 147 -19.89 -12.52 12.55
N THR A 148 -20.31 -11.57 13.38
CA THR A 148 -19.47 -10.52 13.94
C THR A 148 -19.17 -10.89 15.39
N GLN A 149 -17.90 -11.03 15.72
CA GLN A 149 -17.42 -10.92 17.08
C GLN A 149 -16.29 -9.91 17.11
N ASP A 150 -16.55 -8.80 17.80
CA ASP A 150 -15.53 -7.87 18.23
C ASP A 150 -14.68 -8.55 19.30
N VAL A 151 -13.42 -8.81 18.99
CA VAL A 151 -12.39 -9.11 19.98
C VAL A 151 -11.21 -8.20 19.71
N THR A 152 -11.06 -7.19 20.56
CA THR A 152 -9.91 -6.30 20.58
C THR A 152 -8.79 -7.00 21.36
N GLU A 153 -7.96 -7.77 20.67
CA GLU A 153 -6.75 -8.34 21.26
C GLU A 153 -5.47 -7.69 20.71
N LYS A 154 -4.56 -7.45 21.65
CA LYS A 154 -3.32 -6.67 21.53
C LYS A 154 -2.46 -7.17 20.38
N LEU A 155 -2.15 -6.29 19.44
CA LEU A 155 -1.22 -6.55 18.34
C LEU A 155 0.21 -6.64 18.89
N ASP A 156 0.92 -7.73 18.60
CA ASP A 156 2.38 -7.89 18.71
C ASP A 156 3.10 -6.96 17.70
N ALA A 157 2.81 -5.67 17.81
CA ALA A 157 3.29 -4.59 16.97
C ALA A 157 4.19 -3.67 17.77
N PHE A 158 5.07 -2.96 17.09
CA PHE A 158 6.01 -2.04 17.71
C PHE A 158 5.38 -0.66 17.83
N ASP A 159 5.64 0.06 18.92
CA ASP A 159 5.13 1.43 19.12
C ASP A 159 5.67 2.39 18.04
N ARG A 160 6.93 2.21 17.65
CA ARG A 160 7.61 3.07 16.68
C ARG A 160 8.44 2.23 15.70
N VAL A 161 8.04 2.29 14.44
CA VAL A 161 8.66 1.53 13.34
C VAL A 161 9.26 2.51 12.35
N ALA A 162 10.50 2.25 11.92
CA ALA A 162 11.17 3.03 10.89
C ALA A 162 11.16 2.33 9.53
N VAL A 163 11.22 3.14 8.47
CA VAL A 163 11.46 2.71 7.10
C VAL A 163 12.21 3.80 6.35
N GLY A 164 13.10 3.41 5.44
CA GLY A 164 13.88 4.36 4.63
C GLY A 164 13.73 4.07 3.14
N GLY A 165 13.79 5.11 2.31
CA GLY A 165 13.72 4.98 0.87
C GLY A 165 13.79 6.32 0.14
N THR A 166 13.98 6.29 -1.18
CA THR A 166 13.85 7.51 -1.98
C THR A 166 12.39 7.91 -2.13
N PHE A 167 11.47 6.93 -2.27
CA PHE A 167 10.02 7.17 -2.48
C PHE A 167 9.70 8.09 -3.67
N ASP A 168 10.58 8.10 -4.66
CA ASP A 168 10.41 8.81 -5.93
C ASP A 168 9.41 8.08 -6.81
N HIS A 169 8.41 8.80 -7.31
CA HIS A 169 7.27 8.27 -8.07
C HIS A 169 6.65 7.05 -7.38
N LEU A 170 5.86 7.29 -6.33
CA LEU A 170 5.38 6.27 -5.41
C LEU A 170 4.64 5.11 -6.12
N HIS A 171 5.39 4.03 -6.40
CA HIS A 171 4.92 2.85 -7.13
C HIS A 171 4.57 1.69 -6.19
N ALA A 172 4.07 0.58 -6.76
CA ALA A 172 3.61 -0.60 -6.02
C ALA A 172 4.60 -1.09 -4.95
N GLY A 173 5.90 -1.15 -5.25
CA GLY A 173 6.93 -1.58 -4.30
C GLY A 173 7.01 -0.67 -3.07
N HIS A 174 7.01 0.65 -3.26
CA HIS A 174 6.97 1.60 -2.16
C HIS A 174 5.66 1.51 -1.36
N LYS A 175 4.53 1.35 -2.03
CA LYS A 175 3.22 1.21 -1.38
C LYS A 175 3.16 -0.04 -0.50
N ILE A 176 3.65 -1.18 -0.98
CA ILE A 176 3.78 -2.41 -0.18
C ILE A 176 4.67 -2.17 1.03
N LEU A 177 5.84 -1.55 0.84
CA LEU A 177 6.79 -1.26 1.92
C LEU A 177 6.18 -0.37 3.01
N LEU A 178 5.53 0.72 2.62
CA LEU A 178 4.88 1.66 3.53
C LEU A 178 3.67 1.01 4.24
N THR A 179 2.84 0.23 3.52
CA THR A 179 1.70 -0.48 4.12
C THR A 179 2.15 -1.51 5.15
N MET A 180 3.16 -2.32 4.83
CA MET A 180 3.70 -3.31 5.78
C MET A 180 4.30 -2.63 7.02
N THR A 181 4.95 -1.47 6.85
CA THR A 181 5.47 -0.65 7.95
C THR A 181 4.35 -0.11 8.84
N ALA A 182 3.29 0.44 8.23
CA ALA A 182 2.15 1.00 8.96
C ALA A 182 1.36 -0.08 9.71
N LEU A 183 1.21 -1.29 9.14
CA LEU A 183 0.55 -2.42 9.81
C LEU A 183 1.33 -2.91 11.05
N LEU A 184 2.66 -2.79 11.01
CA LEU A 184 3.55 -3.20 12.09
C LEU A 184 3.61 -2.17 13.24
N ALA A 185 3.16 -0.93 13.00
CA ALA A 185 3.25 0.18 13.94
C ALA A 185 1.97 0.36 14.76
N ASN A 186 2.13 0.56 16.07
CA ASN A 186 1.04 0.84 17.01
C ASN A 186 0.78 2.34 17.22
N LYS A 187 1.85 3.16 17.29
CA LYS A 187 1.73 4.60 17.60
C LYS A 187 2.28 5.49 16.50
N SER A 188 3.44 5.16 15.94
CA SER A 188 4.11 6.04 15.00
C SER A 188 4.96 5.30 13.96
N VAL A 189 5.08 5.92 12.79
CA VAL A 189 5.99 5.51 11.73
C VAL A 189 6.98 6.63 11.48
N VAL A 190 8.26 6.28 11.42
CA VAL A 190 9.34 7.17 10.97
C VAL A 190 9.69 6.81 9.53
N VAL A 191 9.54 7.76 8.61
CA VAL A 191 9.91 7.56 7.20
C VAL A 191 11.09 8.46 6.85
N GLY A 192 12.25 7.86 6.62
CA GLY A 192 13.42 8.55 6.10
C GLY A 192 13.35 8.65 4.57
N VAL A 193 13.17 9.86 4.05
CA VAL A 193 13.09 10.14 2.61
C VAL A 193 14.45 10.66 2.12
N THR A 194 15.12 9.92 1.25
CA THR A 194 16.47 10.28 0.77
C THR A 194 16.50 11.67 0.13
N ASP A 195 17.38 12.56 0.57
CA ASP A 195 17.55 13.91 0.01
C ASP A 195 18.20 13.87 -1.38
N ASP A 196 17.96 14.89 -2.20
CA ASP A 196 18.40 15.01 -3.59
C ASP A 196 19.94 14.99 -3.71
N VAL A 197 20.66 15.38 -2.65
CA VAL A 197 22.12 15.29 -2.56
C VAL A 197 22.62 13.85 -2.76
N MET A 198 21.83 12.85 -2.38
CA MET A 198 22.15 11.43 -2.57
C MET A 198 21.66 10.86 -3.92
N LEU A 199 21.02 11.67 -4.77
CA LEU A 199 20.33 11.23 -5.98
C LEU A 199 20.98 11.71 -7.29
N GLN A 200 22.02 12.54 -7.22
CA GLN A 200 22.66 13.20 -8.36
C GLN A 200 23.20 12.24 -9.44
N SER A 201 23.48 10.98 -9.10
CA SER A 201 23.98 9.96 -10.04
C SER A 201 22.88 9.14 -10.74
N LYS A 202 21.60 9.41 -10.47
CA LYS A 202 20.49 8.64 -11.02
C LYS A 202 20.17 9.05 -12.47
N LYS A 203 19.83 8.05 -13.30
CA LYS A 203 19.36 8.26 -14.67
C LYS A 203 18.02 9.02 -14.69
N PHE A 204 17.83 9.86 -15.71
CA PHE A 204 16.66 10.75 -15.86
C PHE A 204 16.46 11.65 -14.65
N HIS A 205 17.55 12.28 -14.18
CA HIS A 205 17.55 13.03 -12.93
C HIS A 205 16.56 14.22 -12.94
N ASP A 206 16.34 14.83 -14.11
CA ASP A 206 15.40 15.94 -14.29
C ASP A 206 13.94 15.54 -14.05
N GLN A 207 13.66 14.23 -14.03
CA GLN A 207 12.34 13.66 -13.78
C GLN A 207 12.18 13.18 -12.33
N ILE A 208 13.15 13.42 -11.46
CA ILE A 208 13.04 13.08 -10.03
C ILE A 208 12.09 14.06 -9.36
N GLU A 209 11.14 13.55 -8.59
CA GLU A 209 10.28 14.38 -7.75
C GLU A 209 11.12 15.11 -6.68
N SER A 210 10.85 16.39 -6.45
CA SER A 210 11.52 17.14 -5.38
C SER A 210 11.32 16.47 -4.02
N ILE A 211 12.26 16.69 -3.09
CA ILE A 211 12.13 16.16 -1.72
C ILE A 211 10.77 16.48 -1.07
N ASP A 212 10.27 17.71 -1.24
CA ASP A 212 8.97 18.13 -0.70
C ASP A 212 7.81 17.34 -1.35
N GLN A 213 7.86 17.13 -2.66
CA GLN A 213 6.85 16.34 -3.37
C GLN A 213 6.84 14.90 -2.87
N ARG A 214 8.02 14.28 -2.70
CA ARG A 214 8.14 12.90 -2.21
C ARG A 214 7.64 12.75 -0.78
N ILE A 215 7.97 13.69 0.11
CA ILE A 215 7.44 13.73 1.49
C ILE A 215 5.92 13.86 1.49
N ASN A 216 5.36 14.75 0.66
CA ASN A 216 3.91 14.94 0.57
C ASN A 216 3.20 13.70 0.00
N ASN A 217 3.78 13.05 -1.01
CA ASN A 217 3.27 11.81 -1.58
C ASN A 217 3.24 10.68 -0.55
N VAL A 218 4.31 10.50 0.22
CA VAL A 218 4.38 9.52 1.32
C VAL A 218 3.31 9.82 2.38
N ARG A 219 3.17 11.09 2.79
CA ARG A 219 2.17 11.48 3.79
C ARG A 219 0.76 11.19 3.31
N ALA A 220 0.41 11.65 2.11
CA ALA A 220 -0.91 11.44 1.53
C ALA A 220 -1.24 9.94 1.36
N PHE A 221 -0.24 9.11 1.04
CA PHE A 221 -0.41 7.66 0.99
C PHE A 221 -0.67 7.06 2.37
N LEU A 222 0.15 7.39 3.37
CA LEU A 222 0.00 6.90 4.74
C LEU A 222 -1.33 7.33 5.37
N ASP A 223 -1.74 8.60 5.16
CA ASP A 223 -3.06 9.12 5.56
C ASP A 223 -4.19 8.34 4.88
N THR A 224 -4.00 7.88 3.63
CA THR A 224 -5.02 7.08 2.96
C THR A 224 -5.19 5.69 3.60
N ILE A 225 -4.10 5.05 4.02
CA ILE A 225 -4.15 3.65 4.48
C ILE A 225 -4.35 3.49 5.99
N ARG A 226 -4.01 4.49 6.82
CA ARG A 226 -3.99 4.35 8.28
C ARG A 226 -4.10 5.70 9.01
N HIS A 227 -5.26 6.01 9.55
CA HIS A 227 -5.46 7.09 10.51
C HIS A 227 -5.06 6.66 11.93
N GLY A 228 -4.73 7.64 12.78
CA GLY A 228 -4.40 7.42 14.18
C GLY A 228 -2.94 7.03 14.46
N LEU A 229 -2.12 6.88 13.43
CA LEU A 229 -0.66 6.84 13.56
C LEU A 229 -0.07 8.23 13.42
N ILE A 230 1.01 8.49 14.14
CA ILE A 230 1.84 9.69 13.98
C ILE A 230 2.87 9.41 12.88
N PHE A 231 2.97 10.32 11.90
CA PHE A 231 3.90 10.19 10.77
C PHE A 231 5.05 11.18 10.86
N ASP A 232 6.23 10.68 11.21
CA ASP A 232 7.48 11.43 11.21
C ASP A 232 8.22 11.20 9.89
N ILE A 233 7.84 11.96 8.86
CA ILE A 233 8.41 11.86 7.52
C ILE A 233 9.47 12.94 7.37
N VAL A 234 10.74 12.53 7.31
CA VAL A 234 11.88 13.44 7.38
C VAL A 234 12.86 13.20 6.23
N PRO A 235 13.49 14.25 5.69
CA PRO A 235 14.58 14.09 4.75
C PRO A 235 15.79 13.44 5.43
N ILE A 236 16.50 12.55 4.72
CA ILE A 236 17.74 11.93 5.20
C ILE A 236 18.87 12.19 4.21
N THR A 237 20.01 12.64 4.73
CA THR A 237 21.23 12.96 3.96
C THR A 237 22.34 11.92 4.18
N ASP A 238 22.08 10.89 4.97
CA ASP A 238 22.98 9.78 5.26
C ASP A 238 22.23 8.44 5.30
N PRO A 239 22.92 7.29 5.20
CA PRO A 239 22.28 5.98 5.15
C PRO A 239 21.55 5.54 6.44
N PHE A 240 21.77 6.20 7.57
CA PHE A 240 21.22 5.81 8.87
C PHE A 240 20.02 6.67 9.26
N GLY A 241 20.09 7.98 9.01
CA GLY A 241 19.03 8.93 9.35
C GLY A 241 18.65 8.87 10.84
N PRO A 242 17.35 8.97 11.17
CA PRO A 242 16.89 8.95 12.57
C PRO A 242 17.19 7.65 13.32
N THR A 243 17.50 6.56 12.62
CA THR A 243 17.66 5.23 13.26
C THR A 243 18.86 5.14 14.19
N ILE A 244 19.81 6.08 14.13
CA ILE A 244 20.97 6.14 15.03
C ILE A 244 20.95 7.35 15.98
N THR A 245 19.92 8.19 15.90
CA THR A 245 19.74 9.38 16.75
C THR A 245 18.48 9.30 17.61
N ASP A 246 17.51 8.47 17.25
CA ASP A 246 16.30 8.17 18.02
C ASP A 246 16.37 6.73 18.58
N SER A 247 16.59 6.63 19.90
CA SER A 247 16.64 5.35 20.62
C SER A 247 15.26 4.71 20.82
N THR A 248 14.17 5.46 20.59
CA THR A 248 12.79 4.98 20.80
C THR A 248 12.27 4.14 19.64
N ILE A 249 12.94 4.15 18.48
CA ILE A 249 12.63 3.28 17.35
C ILE A 249 12.94 1.83 17.75
N GLN A 250 11.97 0.93 17.52
CA GLN A 250 12.04 -0.47 17.95
C GLN A 250 12.24 -1.44 16.79
N ALA A 251 11.77 -1.09 15.60
CA ALA A 251 11.86 -1.93 14.40
C ALA A 251 12.22 -1.13 13.16
N LEU A 252 12.83 -1.80 12.19
CA LEU A 252 13.17 -1.25 10.88
C LEU A 252 12.69 -2.20 9.80
N VAL A 253 11.80 -1.71 8.93
CA VAL A 253 11.34 -2.46 7.77
C VAL A 253 12.26 -2.16 6.59
N CYS A 254 12.85 -3.20 6.00
CA CYS A 254 13.78 -3.08 4.87
C CYS A 254 13.30 -3.98 3.71
N SER A 255 13.71 -3.68 2.48
CA SER A 255 13.67 -4.68 1.41
C SER A 255 14.78 -5.72 1.61
N LYS A 256 14.67 -6.92 1.02
CA LYS A 256 15.79 -7.87 0.96
C LYS A 256 17.06 -7.27 0.32
N GLU A 257 16.91 -6.36 -0.63
CA GLU A 257 18.05 -5.64 -1.24
C GLU A 257 18.81 -4.76 -0.24
N THR A 258 18.13 -4.28 0.80
CA THR A 258 18.66 -3.36 1.82
C THR A 258 18.91 -4.03 3.18
N GLU A 259 18.91 -5.36 3.24
CA GLU A 259 19.18 -6.14 4.46
C GLU A 259 20.53 -5.75 5.10
N LYS A 260 21.59 -5.66 4.29
CA LYS A 260 22.91 -5.20 4.75
C LYS A 260 22.90 -3.78 5.32
N GLY A 261 21.98 -2.92 4.84
CA GLY A 261 21.76 -1.59 5.38
C GLY A 261 21.18 -1.65 6.79
N GLY A 262 20.21 -2.54 7.03
CA GLY A 262 19.68 -2.81 8.37
C GLY A 262 20.73 -3.34 9.35
N ASP A 263 21.60 -4.25 8.90
CA ASP A 263 22.72 -4.74 9.72
C ASP A 263 23.72 -3.61 10.07
N ALA A 264 23.99 -2.72 9.12
CA ALA A 264 24.85 -1.55 9.34
C ALA A 264 24.23 -0.58 10.36
N VAL A 265 22.91 -0.36 10.31
CA VAL A 265 22.18 0.43 11.32
C VAL A 265 22.36 -0.18 12.71
N ASN A 266 22.15 -1.49 12.88
CA ASN A 266 22.32 -2.14 14.18
C ASN A 266 23.77 -2.11 14.67
N THR A 267 24.74 -2.20 13.76
CA THR A 267 26.16 -2.02 14.09
C THR A 267 26.43 -0.61 14.63
N GLU A 268 25.88 0.43 13.99
CA GLU A 268 26.05 1.82 14.45
C GLU A 268 25.28 2.13 15.74
N ARG A 269 24.13 1.49 15.95
CA ARG A 269 23.35 1.60 17.21
C ARG A 269 24.11 1.01 18.39
N SER A 270 24.77 -0.13 18.20
CA SER A 270 25.62 -0.76 19.23
C SER A 270 26.75 0.17 19.70
N LYS A 271 27.38 0.91 18.78
CA LYS A 271 28.41 1.92 19.12
C LYS A 271 27.88 3.11 19.94
N ARG A 272 26.56 3.27 20.03
CA ARG A 272 25.85 4.37 20.71
C ARG A 272 25.01 3.89 21.89
N ASP A 273 25.20 2.65 22.32
CA ASP A 273 24.44 2.00 23.40
C ASP A 273 22.92 1.97 23.17
N PHE A 274 22.49 1.97 21.90
CA PHE A 274 21.08 1.85 21.54
C PHE A 274 20.68 0.38 21.38
N PRO A 275 19.45 -0.02 21.80
CA PRO A 275 18.96 -1.37 21.57
C PRO A 275 18.94 -1.71 20.07
N PRO A 276 19.25 -2.95 19.66
CA PRO A 276 19.14 -3.32 18.26
C PRO A 276 17.69 -3.22 17.78
N LEU A 277 17.49 -2.75 16.56
CA LEU A 277 16.19 -2.73 15.89
C LEU A 277 15.82 -4.15 15.48
N ALA A 278 14.55 -4.50 15.70
CA ALA A 278 13.95 -5.68 15.08
C ALA A 278 13.87 -5.44 13.56
N LEU A 279 14.74 -6.08 12.80
CA LEU A 279 14.71 -6.01 11.33
C LEU A 279 13.54 -6.86 10.82
N ARG A 280 12.75 -6.28 9.92
CA ARG A 280 11.70 -6.98 9.17
C ARG A 280 11.92 -6.79 7.69
N LEU A 281 12.25 -7.88 7.02
CA LEU A 281 12.55 -7.87 5.60
C LEU A 281 11.27 -8.14 4.82
N ILE A 282 11.03 -7.33 3.79
CA ILE A 282 10.08 -7.66 2.74
C ILE A 282 10.81 -8.03 1.46
N ASP A 283 10.27 -9.03 0.79
CA ASP A 283 10.61 -9.35 -0.59
C ASP A 283 9.80 -8.43 -1.51
N VAL A 284 10.24 -7.18 -1.63
CA VAL A 284 9.65 -6.27 -2.62
C VAL A 284 9.89 -6.87 -4.00
N ILE A 285 9.00 -6.58 -4.94
CA ILE A 285 9.25 -6.72 -6.38
C ILE A 285 10.55 -5.95 -6.70
N SER A 286 11.68 -6.63 -6.55
CA SER A 286 13.03 -6.10 -6.70
C SER A 286 13.25 -5.76 -8.16
N SER A 287 14.15 -4.82 -8.41
CA SER A 287 14.58 -4.53 -9.76
C SER A 287 15.16 -5.75 -10.48
N ASP A 288 15.70 -6.71 -9.75
CA ASP A 288 16.62 -7.66 -10.36
C ASP A 288 16.16 -9.12 -10.21
N LYS A 289 15.20 -9.43 -9.31
CA LYS A 289 14.60 -10.77 -9.20
C LYS A 289 13.18 -10.70 -8.65
N VAL A 290 12.19 -11.17 -9.41
CA VAL A 290 10.86 -11.52 -8.87
C VAL A 290 10.92 -13.00 -8.50
N SER A 291 10.95 -13.31 -7.20
CA SER A 291 10.69 -14.67 -6.72
C SER A 291 9.31 -14.73 -6.08
N ILE A 292 8.28 -14.74 -6.93
CA ILE A 292 7.02 -15.42 -6.61
C ILE A 292 7.05 -16.70 -7.43
N ALA A 293 7.06 -17.84 -6.72
CA ALA A 293 6.93 -19.22 -7.19
C ALA A 293 6.81 -19.46 -8.72
N GLY A 294 7.91 -19.28 -9.45
CA GLY A 294 8.17 -20.02 -10.70
C GLY A 294 7.48 -19.56 -11.99
N GLN A 295 7.07 -18.30 -12.15
CA GLN A 295 6.64 -17.77 -13.46
C GLN A 295 7.32 -16.44 -13.80
N ASP A 296 7.76 -16.32 -15.05
CA ASP A 296 8.45 -15.17 -15.64
C ASP A 296 7.56 -13.92 -15.61
N MET A 297 7.62 -13.15 -14.52
CA MET A 297 7.00 -11.81 -14.40
C MET A 297 8.01 -10.68 -14.68
N VAL A 298 8.96 -10.92 -15.59
CA VAL A 298 10.08 -10.00 -15.85
C VAL A 298 9.61 -8.65 -16.43
N ASP A 299 8.45 -8.61 -17.09
CA ASP A 299 8.02 -7.46 -17.90
C ASP A 299 7.04 -6.48 -17.24
N LEU A 300 6.54 -6.76 -16.03
CA LEU A 300 5.54 -5.90 -15.34
C LEU A 300 6.16 -5.04 -14.21
N LYS A 301 7.47 -4.82 -14.28
CA LYS A 301 8.25 -4.10 -13.27
C LYS A 301 8.08 -2.58 -13.42
N ILE A 302 7.24 -1.98 -12.56
CA ILE A 302 7.27 -0.53 -12.33
C ILE A 302 8.26 -0.20 -11.21
N SER A 303 9.32 0.51 -11.58
CA SER A 303 10.32 1.10 -10.68
C SER A 303 10.42 2.60 -10.93
N SER A 304 10.92 3.37 -9.98
CA SER A 304 11.11 4.82 -10.18
C SER A 304 11.92 5.16 -11.44
N THR A 305 12.98 4.39 -11.75
CA THR A 305 13.76 4.58 -12.98
C THR A 305 12.93 4.32 -14.25
N TRP A 306 12.07 3.30 -14.21
CA TRP A 306 11.16 3.00 -15.32
C TRP A 306 10.12 4.11 -15.50
N ILE A 307 9.53 4.61 -14.39
CA ILE A 307 8.57 5.72 -14.43
C ILE A 307 9.20 6.97 -15.01
N ARG A 308 10.39 7.36 -14.53
CA ARG A 308 11.11 8.53 -15.07
C ARG A 308 11.37 8.42 -16.56
N LYS A 309 11.75 7.22 -17.03
CA LYS A 309 11.94 6.96 -18.46
C LYS A 309 10.62 7.13 -19.21
N TYR A 310 9.54 6.52 -18.71
CA TYR A 310 8.22 6.60 -19.33
C TYR A 310 7.73 8.06 -19.44
N ILE A 311 7.84 8.85 -18.38
CA ILE A 311 7.48 10.28 -18.36
C ILE A 311 8.33 11.06 -19.37
N ALA A 312 9.66 10.88 -19.36
CA ALA A 312 10.55 11.56 -20.30
C ALA A 312 10.25 11.26 -21.79
N GLU A 313 9.69 10.09 -22.08
CA GLU A 313 9.33 9.65 -23.44
C GLU A 313 7.92 10.09 -23.87
N HIS A 314 7.02 10.44 -22.93
CA HIS A 314 5.60 10.74 -23.20
C HIS A 314 5.17 12.18 -22.88
N ASP A 315 6.00 12.95 -22.17
CA ASP A 315 5.78 14.38 -21.90
C ASP A 315 6.42 15.32 -22.97
N GLN A 316 6.82 14.78 -24.13
CA GLN A 316 7.29 15.53 -25.32
C GLN A 316 6.18 15.68 -26.36
#